data_AF-A0A8J3MY89-F1
#
_entry.id   AF-A0A8J3MY89-F1
#
_cell.length_a   1.000
_cell.length_b   1.000
_cell.length_c   1.000
_cell.angle_alpha   90.00
_cell.angle_beta   90.00
_cell.angle_gamma   90.00
#
_symmetry.space_group_name_H-M   'P 1'
#
loop_
_entity.id
_entity.type
_entity.pdbx_description
1 polymer ?
#
loop_
_entity_poly.entity_id
_entity_poly.type
_entity_poly.pdbx_seq_one_letter_code
_entity_poly.pdbx_strand_id
1 'polypeptide(L)' 'MELAKRFDGIFSSAYVGHIKSKPEFYHHVLGKLKPAQAKEIIFWDDTPRNIEVARDVGIQAEF' A
#
# COMPACT_ATOMS: atom_id res chain seq x y z
N MET A 1 -13.34 -6.75 15.29
CA MET A 1 -13.23 -7.55 14.05
C MET A 1 -11.99 -8.42 14.15
N GLU A 2 -12.12 -9.74 14.08
CA GLU A 2 -10.98 -10.66 14.30
C GLU A 2 -9.84 -10.47 13.29
N LEU A 3 -10.16 -10.18 12.02
CA LEU A 3 -9.16 -9.94 10.98
C LEU A 3 -8.25 -8.74 11.32
N ALA A 4 -8.81 -7.65 11.86
CA ALA A 4 -8.05 -6.45 12.18
C ALA A 4 -6.97 -6.70 13.25
N LYS A 5 -7.12 -7.72 14.10
CA LYS A 5 -6.15 -8.07 15.14
C LYS A 5 -4.87 -8.73 14.58
N ARG A 6 -4.86 -9.09 13.29
CA ARG A 6 -3.70 -9.70 12.61
C ARG A 6 -2.74 -8.66 12.02
N PHE A 7 -3.10 -7.38 12.04
CA PHE A 7 -2.36 -6.30 11.38
C PHE A 7 -2.05 -5.18 12.36
N ASP A 8 -0.86 -4.59 12.26
CA ASP A 8 -0.45 -3.44 13.07
C ASP A 8 -1.16 -2.14 12.64
N GLY A 9 -1.71 -2.11 11.42
CA GLY A 9 -2.40 -0.96 10.88
C GLY A 9 -3.25 -1.32 9.67
N ILE A 10 -4.21 -0.45 9.35
CA ILE A 10 -5.11 -0.60 8.20
C ILE A 10 -5.17 0.72 7.46
N PHE A 11 -4.92 0.67 6.15
CA PHE A 11 -5.11 1.80 5.24
C PHE A 11 -6.31 1.52 4.34
N SER A 12 -7.29 2.42 4.36
CA SER A 12 -8.47 2.34 3.51
C SER A 12 -8.61 3.62 2.72
N SER A 13 -8.97 3.50 1.43
CA SER A 13 -9.12 4.63 0.52
C SER A 13 -10.12 5.68 1.00
N ALA A 14 -11.17 5.25 1.72
CA ALA A 14 -12.15 6.16 2.31
C ALA A 14 -11.53 7.13 3.34
N TYR A 15 -10.46 6.71 4.02
CA TYR A 15 -9.74 7.54 4.98
C TYR A 15 -8.52 8.24 4.38
N VAL A 16 -7.83 7.57 3.43
CA VAL A 16 -6.65 8.12 2.75
C VAL A 16 -7.03 9.20 1.72
N GLY A 17 -8.26 9.16 1.18
CA GLY A 17 -8.75 10.09 0.16
C GLY A 17 -8.33 9.73 -1.27
N HIS A 18 -7.55 8.68 -1.44
CA HIS A 18 -7.07 8.17 -2.72
C HIS A 18 -7.29 6.66 -2.79
N ILE A 19 -7.48 6.13 -3.99
CA ILE A 19 -7.57 4.68 -4.24
C ILE A 19 -6.20 4.12 -4.64
N LYS A 20 -6.03 2.80 -4.51
CA LYS A 20 -4.76 2.10 -4.78
C LYS A 20 -4.21 2.29 -6.20
N SER A 21 -5.05 2.58 -7.20
CA SER A 21 -4.58 2.89 -8.56
C SER A 21 -3.98 4.30 -8.73
N LYS A 22 -3.85 5.06 -7.63
CA LYS A 22 -3.29 6.41 -7.56
C LYS A 22 -2.02 6.40 -6.70
N PRO A 23 -0.89 6.96 -7.17
CA PRO A 23 0.39 6.92 -6.43
C PRO A 23 0.31 7.63 -5.07
N GLU A 24 -0.57 8.61 -4.91
CA GLU A 24 -0.83 9.33 -3.67
C GLU A 24 -1.25 8.41 -2.52
N PHE A 25 -1.94 7.30 -2.82
CA PHE A 25 -2.27 6.29 -1.81
C PHE A 25 -1.00 5.68 -1.22
N TYR A 26 -0.06 5.25 -2.07
CA TYR A 26 1.19 4.65 -1.60
C TYR A 26 2.13 5.66 -0.96
N HIS A 27 2.18 6.90 -1.44
CA HIS A 27 2.92 7.96 -0.76
C HIS A 27 2.40 8.22 0.65
N HIS A 28 1.07 8.18 0.86
CA HIS A 28 0.49 8.26 2.20
C HIS A 28 0.92 7.07 3.07
N VAL A 29 0.82 5.84 2.54
CA VAL A 29 1.21 4.61 3.26
C VAL A 29 2.69 4.65 3.66
N LEU A 30 3.60 4.92 2.71
CA LEU A 30 5.04 5.02 2.95
C LEU A 30 5.38 6.13 3.97
N GLY A 31 4.64 7.24 3.93
CA GLY A 31 4.77 8.31 4.92
C GLY A 31 4.45 7.86 6.34
N LYS A 32 3.53 6.91 6.50
CA LYS A 32 3.07 6.36 7.79
C LYS A 32 3.89 5.16 8.27
N LEU A 33 4.49 4.40 7.36
CA LEU A 33 5.32 3.22 7.67
C LEU A 33 6.80 3.55 7.96
N LYS A 34 7.17 4.82 8.12
CA LYS A 34 8.55 5.20 8.45
C LYS A 34 9.01 4.50 9.74
N PRO A 35 10.24 3.92 9.75
CA PRO A 35 11.35 4.20 8.84
C PRO A 35 11.45 3.30 7.59
N ALA A 36 10.49 2.41 7.31
CA ALA A 36 10.59 1.47 6.21
C ALA A 36 10.73 2.18 4.84
N GLN A 37 11.66 1.70 4.02
CA GLN A 37 11.86 2.16 2.64
C GLN A 37 10.96 1.36 1.69
N ALA A 38 10.55 1.96 0.57
CA ALA A 38 9.68 1.31 -0.41
C ALA A 38 10.20 -0.07 -0.88
N LYS A 39 11.53 -0.17 -1.10
CA LYS A 39 12.20 -1.41 -1.52
C LYS A 39 12.16 -2.55 -0.50
N GLU A 40 11.81 -2.26 0.76
CA GLU A 40 11.73 -3.22 1.87
C GLU A 40 10.30 -3.74 2.06
N ILE A 41 9.35 -3.27 1.25
CA ILE A 41 7.93 -3.59 1.34
C ILE A 41 7.55 -4.47 0.15
N ILE A 42 6.75 -5.50 0.44
CA ILE A 42 6.07 -6.32 -0.56
C ILE A 42 4.56 -6.05 -0.48
N PHE A 43 3.95 -5.77 -1.63
CA PHE A 43 2.52 -5.53 -1.78
C PHE A 43 1.87 -6.64 -2.63
N TRP A 44 0.84 -7.27 -2.09
CA TRP A 44 0.04 -8.28 -2.79
C TRP A 44 -1.33 -7.73 -3.15
N ASP A 45 -1.71 -7.85 -4.42
CA ASP A 45 -3.02 -7.38 -4.92
C ASP A 45 -3.38 -8.05 -6.25
N ASP A 46 -4.63 -8.48 -6.36
CA ASP A 46 -5.17 -9.18 -7.53
C ASP A 46 -5.54 -8.23 -8.68
N THR A 47 -5.38 -6.91 -8.50
CA THR A 47 -5.69 -5.92 -9.53
C THR A 47 -4.40 -5.46 -10.23
N PRO A 48 -4.22 -5.73 -11.54
CA PRO A 48 -2.97 -5.41 -12.26
C PRO A 48 -2.56 -3.94 -12.16
N ARG A 49 -3.52 -3.02 -12.24
CA ARG A 49 -3.26 -1.59 -12.15
C ARG A 49 -2.71 -1.16 -10.77
N ASN A 50 -3.13 -1.82 -9.69
CA ASN A 50 -2.61 -1.51 -8.35
C ASN A 50 -1.16 -1.97 -8.24
N ILE A 51 -0.84 -3.15 -8.79
CA ILE A 51 0.51 -3.69 -8.86
C ILE A 51 1.45 -2.77 -9.64
N GLU A 52 1.03 -2.31 -10.82
CA GLU A 52 1.79 -1.35 -11.65
C GLU A 52 2.13 -0.08 -10.86
N VAL A 53 1.13 0.56 -10.25
CA VAL A 53 1.33 1.82 -9.54
C VAL A 53 2.21 1.63 -8.28
N ALA A 54 2.08 0.50 -7.58
CA ALA A 54 2.96 0.17 -6.46
C ALA A 54 4.42 0.04 -6.89
N ARG A 55 4.68 -0.64 -8.03
CA ARG A 55 6.03 -0.77 -8.60
C ARG A 55 6.60 0.58 -9.04
N ASP A 56 5.79 1.44 -9.63
CA ASP A 56 6.20 2.79 -10.07
C ASP A 56 6.68 3.68 -8.90
N VAL A 57 6.16 3.46 -7.69
CA VAL A 57 6.61 4.17 -6.47
C VAL A 57 7.74 3.45 -5.72
N GLY A 58 8.31 2.38 -6.32
CA GLY A 58 9.46 1.64 -5.79
C GLY A 58 9.13 0.53 -4.79
N ILE A 59 7.86 0.14 -4.66
CA ILE A 59 7.43 -0.98 -3.82
C ILE A 59 7.53 -2.29 -4.63
N GLN A 60 8.02 -3.37 -4.02
CA GLN A 60 7.94 -4.69 -4.65
C GLN A 60 6.49 -5.15 -4.63
N ALA A 61 5.95 -5.66 -5.74
CA ALA A 61 4.54 -6.05 -5.78
C ALA A 61 4.32 -7.33 -6.58
N GLU A 62 3.42 -8.18 -6.09
CA GLU A 62 3.11 -9.52 -6.59
C GLU A 62 1.59 -9.70 -6.78
N PHE A 63 1.21 -10.42 -7.83
CA PHE A 63 -0.18 -10.72 -8.19
C PHE A 63 -0.67 -11.99 -7.46
#